data_AF-A0A949WBL9-F1
#
_entry.id   AF-A0A949WBL9-F1
#
_cell.length_a   1.000
_cell.length_b   1.000
_cell.length_c   1.000
_cell.angle_alpha   90.00
_cell.angle_beta   90.00
_cell.angle_gamma   90.00
#
_symmetry.space_group_name_H-M   'P 1'
#
loop_
_entity.id
_entity.type
_entity.pdbx_description
1 polymer ?
#
loop_
_entity_poly.entity_id
_entity_poly.type
_entity_poly.pdbx_seq_one_letter_code
_entity_poly.pdbx_strand_id
1 'polypeptide(L)'
;MEALPVIAGMVVLPLTWRRFPLTPLLACLLFVHALILLLGAHYTYAEVPAGFWVRDWLGLERNHYDRLGHFAQGFVPAVLAREILIRKGAVNGRGWLFLYVLALCMAFSALYEMIEWWAAEALGEDAMAFVGSQGDVWDAQWDMFLATLGALAAQLFLARRHDRQLNTLRPSGAAQGL
;
A
#
# COMPACT_ATOMS: atom_id res chain seq x y z
N MET A 1 2.68 -13.78 1.97
CA MET A 1 3.87 -13.07 1.42
C MET A 1 4.06 -11.68 2.04
N GLU A 2 3.35 -11.41 3.13
CA GLU A 2 3.07 -10.07 3.67
C GLU A 2 4.28 -9.31 4.21
N ALA A 3 5.31 -10.02 4.67
CA ALA A 3 6.50 -9.36 5.21
C ALA A 3 7.48 -8.88 4.12
N LEU A 4 7.34 -9.34 2.86
CA LEU A 4 8.29 -9.01 1.78
C LEU A 4 8.45 -7.50 1.53
N PRO A 5 7.37 -6.68 1.49
CA PRO A 5 7.51 -5.24 1.34
C PRO A 5 8.27 -4.59 2.50
N VAL A 6 8.11 -5.10 3.73
CA VAL A 6 8.83 -4.61 4.92
C VAL A 6 10.32 -4.92 4.80
N ILE A 7 10.67 -6.15 4.43
CA ILE A 7 12.07 -6.56 4.24
C ILE A 7 12.72 -5.73 3.14
N ALA A 8 12.04 -5.54 2.00
CA ALA A 8 12.52 -4.68 0.93
C ALA A 8 12.73 -3.24 1.41
N GLY A 9 11.79 -2.68 2.17
CA GLY A 9 11.91 -1.36 2.79
C GLY A 9 13.10 -1.24 3.74
N MET A 10 13.34 -2.24 4.59
CA MET A 10 14.48 -2.28 5.52
C MET A 10 15.83 -2.25 4.82
N VAL A 11 15.91 -2.76 3.58
CA VAL A 11 17.13 -2.71 2.77
C VAL A 11 17.22 -1.40 1.97
N VAL A 12 16.16 -1.04 1.25
CA VAL A 12 16.19 0.09 0.31
C VAL A 12 16.24 1.44 1.02
N LEU A 13 15.53 1.60 2.13
CA LEU A 13 15.45 2.90 2.81
C LEU A 13 16.79 3.36 3.38
N PRO A 14 17.56 2.55 4.13
CA PRO A 14 18.88 2.97 4.62
C PRO A 14 19.87 3.29 3.50
N LEU A 15 19.85 2.49 2.42
CA LEU A 15 20.74 2.67 1.27
C LEU A 15 20.46 3.97 0.50
N THR A 16 19.19 4.40 0.49
CA THR A 16 18.77 5.60 -0.26
C THR A 16 18.64 6.84 0.61
N TRP A 17 18.61 6.71 1.95
CA TRP A 17 18.29 7.79 2.89
C TRP A 17 19.11 9.08 2.68
N ARG A 18 20.42 8.96 2.45
CA ARG A 18 21.29 10.12 2.24
C ARG A 18 21.06 10.84 0.91
N ARG A 19 20.59 10.13 -0.11
CA ARG A 19 20.36 10.69 -1.47
C ARG A 19 18.90 11.11 -1.67
N PHE A 20 17.98 10.46 -0.97
CA PHE A 20 16.55 10.66 -1.11
C PHE A 20 15.87 10.57 0.28
N PRO A 21 16.07 11.58 1.15
CA PRO A 21 15.44 11.60 2.47
C PRO A 21 13.92 11.72 2.32
N LEU A 22 13.16 10.86 2.98
CA LEU A 22 11.70 10.85 2.85
C LEU A 22 11.06 12.01 3.60
N THR A 23 9.88 12.44 3.15
CA THR A 23 9.04 13.33 3.96
C THR A 23 8.63 12.66 5.28
N PRO A 24 8.51 13.41 6.41
CA PRO A 24 8.05 12.84 7.68
C PRO A 24 6.70 12.14 7.59
N LEU A 25 5.80 12.63 6.73
CA LEU A 25 4.52 11.99 6.43
C LEU A 25 4.73 10.60 5.86
N LEU A 26 5.53 10.48 4.79
CA LEU A 26 5.79 9.20 4.14
C LEU A 26 6.50 8.23 5.08
N ALA A 27 7.48 8.70 5.85
CA ALA A 27 8.18 7.87 6.85
C ALA A 27 7.21 7.29 7.90
N CYS A 28 6.31 8.12 8.43
CA CYS A 28 5.27 7.67 9.37
C CYS A 28 4.31 6.65 8.73
N LEU A 29 3.87 6.91 7.51
CA LEU A 29 2.98 5.98 6.79
C LEU A 29 3.64 4.64 6.52
N LEU A 30 4.91 4.62 6.09
CA LEU A 30 5.67 3.39 5.89
C LEU A 30 5.86 2.61 7.19
N PHE A 31 6.08 3.30 8.30
CA PHE A 31 6.17 2.68 9.62
C PHE A 31 4.84 2.02 10.02
N VAL A 32 3.73 2.75 9.94
CA VAL A 32 2.39 2.21 10.24
C VAL A 32 2.05 1.03 9.33
N HIS A 33 2.34 1.16 8.03
CA HIS A 33 2.14 0.08 7.06
C HIS A 33 2.96 -1.16 7.42
N ALA A 34 4.23 -0.99 7.80
CA ALA A 34 5.07 -2.09 8.24
C ALA A 34 4.50 -2.81 9.48
N LEU A 35 3.90 -2.07 10.42
CA LEU A 35 3.22 -2.68 11.57
C LEU A 35 2.01 -3.51 11.14
N ILE A 36 1.20 -3.02 10.20
CA ILE A 36 0.04 -3.75 9.66
C ILE A 36 0.51 -5.08 9.04
N LEU A 37 1.54 -5.02 8.19
CA LEU A 37 2.11 -6.19 7.51
C LEU A 37 2.74 -7.18 8.48
N LEU A 38 3.54 -6.70 9.46
CA LEU A 38 4.19 -7.57 10.44
C LEU A 38 3.19 -8.25 11.37
N LEU A 39 2.14 -7.53 11.79
CA LEU A 39 1.08 -8.11 12.61
C LEU A 39 0.35 -9.22 11.85
N GLY A 40 0.01 -8.95 10.59
CA GLY A 40 -0.62 -9.95 9.74
C GLY A 40 0.30 -11.11 9.37
N ALA A 41 1.61 -10.89 9.19
CA ALA A 41 2.58 -11.96 8.99
C ALA A 41 2.80 -12.81 10.25
N HIS A 42 2.68 -12.21 11.44
CA HIS A 42 2.85 -12.91 12.71
C HIS A 42 1.68 -13.86 13.02
N TYR A 43 0.44 -13.43 12.80
CA TYR A 43 -0.75 -14.23 13.06
C TYR A 43 -1.24 -15.01 11.84
N THR A 44 -0.85 -14.65 10.62
CA THR A 44 -1.66 -14.87 9.40
C THR A 44 -2.86 -13.94 9.38
N TYR A 45 -3.16 -13.33 8.23
CA TYR A 45 -4.22 -12.32 8.10
C TYR A 45 -5.57 -12.81 8.62
N ALA A 46 -5.93 -14.07 8.37
CA ALA A 46 -7.17 -14.69 8.83
C ALA A 46 -7.29 -14.81 10.36
N GLU A 47 -6.18 -14.74 11.11
CA GLU A 47 -6.16 -14.99 12.55
C GLU A 47 -5.83 -13.75 13.39
N VAL A 48 -5.70 -12.57 12.76
CA VAL A 48 -5.38 -11.34 13.51
C VAL A 48 -6.54 -10.97 14.45
N PRO A 49 -6.29 -10.81 15.77
CA PRO A 49 -7.33 -10.54 16.76
C PRO A 49 -8.21 -9.31 16.46
N ALA A 50 -7.60 -8.24 15.95
CA ALA A 50 -8.32 -7.02 15.57
C ALA A 50 -9.39 -7.28 14.50
N GLY A 51 -9.13 -8.21 13.59
CA GLY A 51 -10.09 -8.59 12.56
C GLY A 51 -11.29 -9.35 13.14
N PHE A 52 -11.09 -10.18 14.17
CA PHE A 52 -12.19 -10.81 14.90
C PHE A 52 -13.03 -9.80 15.69
N TRP A 53 -12.43 -8.77 16.29
CA TRP A 53 -13.19 -7.73 16.99
C TRP A 53 -14.13 -6.99 16.04
N VAL A 54 -13.65 -6.62 14.85
CA VAL A 54 -14.47 -5.96 13.82
C VAL A 54 -15.56 -6.90 13.32
N ARG A 55 -15.23 -8.17 13.09
CA ARG A 55 -16.19 -9.20 12.69
C ARG A 55 -17.34 -9.28 13.70
N ASP A 56 -17.02 -9.39 14.98
CA ASP A 56 -18.01 -9.60 16.04
C ASP A 56 -18.85 -8.33 16.29
N TRP A 57 -18.26 -7.13 16.14
CA TRP A 57 -19.00 -5.86 16.27
C TRP A 57 -19.97 -5.60 15.11
N LEU A 58 -19.61 -6.00 13.90
CA LEU A 58 -20.39 -5.76 12.68
C LEU A 58 -21.22 -6.97 12.24
N GLY A 59 -21.11 -8.10 12.95
CA GLY A 59 -21.80 -9.36 12.61
C GLY A 59 -21.35 -9.95 11.27
N LEU A 60 -20.08 -9.80 10.91
CA LEU A 60 -19.54 -10.28 9.64
C LEU A 60 -19.30 -11.79 9.70
N GLU A 61 -19.33 -12.46 8.55
CA GLU A 61 -19.16 -13.92 8.47
C GLU A 61 -17.70 -14.35 8.72
N ARG A 62 -16.73 -13.47 8.41
CA ARG A 62 -15.30 -13.79 8.44
C ARG A 62 -14.41 -12.68 8.98
N ASN A 63 -13.15 -13.00 9.23
CA ASN A 63 -12.12 -12.03 9.58
C ASN A 63 -11.71 -11.26 8.32
N HIS A 64 -11.75 -9.92 8.39
CA HIS A 64 -11.46 -9.02 7.27
C HIS A 64 -10.21 -8.16 7.48
N TYR A 65 -9.21 -8.67 8.22
CA TYR A 65 -7.95 -7.95 8.42
C TYR A 65 -7.16 -7.78 7.11
N ASP A 66 -7.27 -8.74 6.20
CA ASP A 66 -6.83 -8.65 4.80
C ASP A 66 -7.26 -7.36 4.12
N ARG A 67 -8.53 -7.00 4.23
CA ARG A 67 -9.11 -5.79 3.64
C ARG A 67 -8.45 -4.51 4.15
N LEU A 68 -8.03 -4.49 5.41
CA LEU A 68 -7.24 -3.39 5.97
C LEU A 68 -5.85 -3.33 5.34
N GLY A 69 -5.20 -4.49 5.17
CA GLY A 69 -3.94 -4.64 4.45
C GLY A 69 -4.02 -4.08 3.03
N HIS A 70 -5.02 -4.49 2.25
CA HIS A 70 -5.19 -4.02 0.87
C HIS A 70 -5.54 -2.53 0.77
N PHE A 71 -6.36 -2.01 1.69
CA PHE A 71 -6.56 -0.56 1.77
C PHE A 71 -5.23 0.18 2.04
N ALA A 72 -4.43 -0.31 3.00
CA ALA A 72 -3.12 0.26 3.30
C ALA A 72 -2.13 0.12 2.12
N GLN A 73 -2.22 -0.97 1.34
CA GLN A 73 -1.48 -1.25 0.10
C GLN A 73 -1.81 -0.27 -1.02
N GLY A 74 -3.01 0.27 -1.05
CA GLY A 74 -3.32 1.44 -1.87
C GLY A 74 -2.77 2.73 -1.28
N PHE A 75 -3.10 2.96 -0.01
CA PHE A 75 -2.97 4.27 0.64
C PHE A 75 -1.52 4.73 0.80
N VAL A 76 -0.64 3.84 1.27
CA VAL A 76 0.75 4.22 1.58
C VAL A 76 1.63 4.27 0.33
N PRO A 77 1.60 3.26 -0.57
CA PRO A 77 2.28 3.33 -1.86
C PRO A 77 1.86 4.51 -2.72
N ALA A 78 0.62 5.01 -2.62
CA ALA A 78 0.22 6.22 -3.34
C ALA A 78 1.06 7.45 -2.93
N VAL A 79 1.33 7.63 -1.63
CA VAL A 79 2.18 8.73 -1.14
C VAL A 79 3.63 8.52 -1.55
N LEU A 80 4.12 7.27 -1.52
CA LEU A 80 5.47 6.91 -1.97
C LEU A 80 5.67 7.23 -3.46
N ALA A 81 4.77 6.73 -4.32
CA ALA A 81 4.81 6.96 -5.76
C ALA A 81 4.73 8.45 -6.07
N ARG A 82 3.83 9.18 -5.39
CA ARG A 82 3.69 10.63 -5.53
C ARG A 82 4.99 11.36 -5.18
N GLU A 83 5.66 10.98 -4.09
CA GLU A 83 6.93 11.60 -3.68
C GLU A 83 8.03 11.38 -4.72
N ILE A 84 8.15 10.15 -5.22
CA ILE A 84 9.14 9.79 -6.24
C ILE A 84 8.87 10.57 -7.53
N LEU A 85 7.65 10.55 -8.06
CA LEU A 85 7.29 11.18 -9.32
C LEU A 85 7.49 12.70 -9.28
N ILE A 86 7.07 13.36 -8.18
CA ILE A 86 7.27 14.81 -8.01
C ILE A 86 8.76 15.15 -7.92
N ARG A 87 9.53 14.42 -7.10
CA ARG A 87 10.94 14.77 -6.86
C ARG A 87 11.86 14.42 -8.01
N LYS A 88 11.45 13.51 -8.89
CA LYS A 88 12.16 13.18 -10.12
C LYS A 88 11.69 14.00 -11.33
N GLY A 89 10.64 14.82 -11.18
CA GLY A 89 10.07 15.58 -12.29
C GLY A 89 9.56 14.68 -13.42
N ALA A 90 9.10 13.47 -13.09
CA ALA A 90 8.74 12.46 -14.07
C ALA A 90 7.36 12.70 -14.72
N VAL A 91 6.53 13.54 -14.10
CA VAL A 91 5.16 13.81 -14.53
C VAL A 91 4.86 15.30 -14.43
N ASN A 92 4.22 15.83 -15.46
CA ASN A 92 3.81 17.23 -15.52
C ASN A 92 2.34 17.41 -15.16
N GLY A 93 2.05 18.30 -14.22
CA GLY A 93 0.69 18.69 -13.85
C GLY A 93 0.00 17.77 -12.83
N ARG A 94 -0.90 18.37 -12.04
CA ARG A 94 -1.57 17.70 -10.90
C ARG A 94 -2.49 16.56 -11.33
N GLY A 95 -3.17 16.72 -12.47
CA GLY A 95 -4.10 15.71 -12.99
C GLY A 95 -3.39 14.44 -13.47
N TRP A 96 -2.30 14.60 -14.25
CA TRP A 96 -1.49 13.47 -14.70
C TRP A 96 -0.80 12.76 -13.53
N LEU A 97 -0.30 13.52 -12.55
CA LEU A 97 0.25 12.93 -11.33
C LEU A 97 -0.79 12.06 -10.62
N PHE A 98 -2.01 12.58 -10.48
CA PHE A 98 -3.10 11.83 -9.85
C PHE A 98 -3.40 10.52 -10.56
N LEU A 99 -3.52 10.59 -11.89
CA LEU A 99 -3.80 9.44 -12.75
C LEU A 99 -2.69 8.39 -12.66
N TYR A 100 -1.42 8.78 -12.80
CA TYR A 100 -0.31 7.83 -12.78
C TYR A 100 -0.10 7.19 -11.42
N VAL A 101 -0.25 7.94 -10.33
CA VAL A 101 -0.19 7.37 -8.98
C VAL A 101 -1.30 6.34 -8.79
N LEU A 102 -2.53 6.67 -9.19
CA LEU A 102 -3.66 5.73 -9.10
C LEU A 102 -3.41 4.47 -9.93
N ALA A 103 -2.98 4.63 -11.19
CA ALA A 103 -2.69 3.53 -12.09
C ALA A 103 -1.56 2.63 -11.57
N LEU A 104 -0.50 3.21 -10.99
CA LEU A 104 0.60 2.44 -10.37
C LEU A 104 0.11 1.60 -9.19
N CYS A 105 -0.71 2.17 -8.30
CA CYS A 105 -1.27 1.43 -7.17
C CYS A 105 -2.19 0.29 -7.62
N MET A 106 -3.06 0.54 -8.60
CA MET A 106 -3.93 -0.49 -9.17
C MET A 106 -3.12 -1.61 -9.84
N ALA A 107 -2.12 -1.24 -10.65
CA ALA A 107 -1.25 -2.22 -11.31
C ALA A 107 -0.47 -3.06 -10.30
N PHE A 108 0.04 -2.46 -9.23
CA PHE A 108 0.73 -3.21 -8.17
C PHE A 108 -0.21 -4.19 -7.45
N SER A 109 -1.44 -3.76 -7.15
CA SER A 109 -2.44 -4.65 -6.55
C SER A 109 -2.77 -5.81 -7.47
N ALA A 110 -3.06 -5.54 -8.75
CA ALA A 110 -3.36 -6.59 -9.72
C ALA A 110 -2.19 -7.58 -9.90
N LEU A 111 -0.94 -7.10 -9.88
CA LEU A 111 0.23 -7.98 -9.92
C LEU A 111 0.33 -8.88 -8.67
N TYR A 112 -0.01 -8.36 -7.50
CA TYR A 112 -0.01 -9.16 -6.27
C TYR A 112 -1.06 -10.29 -6.35
N GLU A 113 -2.28 -9.97 -6.77
CA GLU A 113 -3.34 -10.97 -6.99
C GLU A 113 -2.95 -12.01 -8.05
N MET A 114 -2.28 -11.60 -9.12
CA MET A 114 -1.79 -12.53 -10.15
C MET A 114 -0.73 -13.49 -9.60
N ILE A 115 0.15 -13.02 -8.71
CA ILE A 115 1.15 -13.85 -8.04
C ILE A 115 0.47 -14.85 -7.10
N GLU A 116 -0.54 -14.42 -6.35
CA GLU A 116 -1.31 -15.30 -5.45
C GLU A 116 -2.09 -16.36 -6.23
N TRP A 117 -2.71 -15.99 -7.34
CA TRP A 117 -3.36 -16.92 -8.25
C TRP A 117 -2.37 -17.97 -8.80
N TRP A 118 -1.20 -17.55 -9.30
CA TRP A 118 -0.17 -18.48 -9.76
C TRP A 118 0.36 -19.39 -8.66
N ALA A 119 0.54 -18.86 -7.44
CA ALA A 119 0.92 -19.68 -6.29
C ALA A 119 -0.16 -20.72 -5.97
N ALA A 120 -1.44 -20.33 -6.01
CA ALA A 120 -2.56 -21.23 -5.79
C ALA A 120 -2.58 -22.38 -6.81
N GLU A 121 -2.40 -22.05 -8.10
CA GLU A 121 -2.38 -23.04 -9.18
C GLU A 121 -1.18 -23.99 -9.06
N ALA A 122 -0.01 -23.50 -8.64
CA ALA A 122 1.20 -24.30 -8.51
C ALA A 122 1.19 -25.26 -7.30
N LEU A 123 0.48 -24.92 -6.21
CA LEU A 123 0.49 -25.67 -4.94
C LEU A 123 -0.71 -26.64 -4.74
N GLY A 124 -1.77 -26.58 -5.56
CA GLY A 124 -2.90 -27.53 -5.51
C GLY A 124 -3.93 -27.23 -4.40
N GLU A 125 -4.79 -28.20 -4.04
CA GLU A 125 -5.93 -28.00 -3.11
C GLU A 125 -5.53 -27.50 -1.69
N ASP A 126 -4.30 -27.76 -1.23
CA ASP A 126 -3.76 -27.21 0.02
C ASP A 126 -3.54 -25.67 -0.04
N ALA A 127 -3.64 -25.06 -1.21
CA ALA A 127 -3.44 -23.63 -1.40
C ALA A 127 -4.63 -22.75 -0.99
N MET A 128 -5.83 -23.31 -0.75
CA MET A 128 -6.96 -22.53 -0.18
C MET A 128 -6.62 -21.94 1.20
N ALA A 129 -5.79 -22.64 1.98
CA ALA A 129 -5.27 -22.12 3.24
C ALA A 129 -4.13 -21.10 3.03
N PHE A 130 -3.42 -21.16 1.89
CA PHE A 130 -2.30 -20.27 1.57
C PHE A 130 -2.74 -18.91 0.98
N VAL A 131 -3.81 -18.90 0.17
CA VAL A 131 -4.36 -17.67 -0.45
C VAL A 131 -5.17 -16.85 0.57
N GLY A 132 -5.65 -17.44 1.66
CA GLY A 132 -6.34 -16.68 2.69
C GLY A 132 -7.73 -16.18 2.30
N SER A 133 -8.26 -16.62 1.15
CA SER A 133 -9.58 -16.20 0.61
C SER A 133 -10.75 -16.54 1.51
N GLN A 134 -10.56 -17.46 2.47
CA GLN A 134 -11.62 -17.91 3.38
C GLN A 134 -12.88 -18.40 2.63
N GLY A 135 -12.72 -18.88 1.39
CA GLY A 135 -13.81 -19.32 0.53
C GLY A 135 -14.52 -18.22 -0.27
N ASP A 136 -14.04 -16.97 -0.23
CA ASP A 136 -14.59 -15.85 -0.99
C ASP A 136 -14.09 -15.88 -2.45
N VAL A 137 -15.01 -16.10 -3.40
CA VAL A 137 -14.68 -16.11 -4.83
C VAL A 137 -14.40 -14.71 -5.40
N TRP A 138 -14.74 -13.66 -4.66
CA TRP A 138 -14.55 -12.27 -5.05
C TRP A 138 -13.38 -11.59 -4.33
N ASP A 139 -12.56 -12.35 -3.60
CA ASP A 139 -11.52 -11.84 -2.71
C ASP A 139 -10.56 -10.89 -3.46
N ALA A 140 -9.94 -11.38 -4.52
CA ALA A 140 -9.03 -10.60 -5.36
C ALA A 140 -9.66 -9.30 -5.91
N GLN A 141 -10.95 -9.34 -6.28
CA GLN A 141 -11.67 -8.14 -6.74
C GLN A 141 -11.88 -7.15 -5.60
N TRP A 142 -12.24 -7.61 -4.41
CA TRP A 142 -12.36 -6.77 -3.22
C TRP A 142 -11.03 -6.15 -2.84
N ASP A 143 -9.95 -6.91 -2.92
CA ASP A 143 -8.61 -6.48 -2.57
C ASP A 143 -8.10 -5.40 -3.50
N MET A 144 -8.21 -5.61 -4.83
CA MET A 144 -7.93 -4.58 -5.81
C MET A 144 -8.82 -3.33 -5.64
N PHE A 145 -10.10 -3.51 -5.32
CA PHE A 145 -11.03 -2.41 -5.09
C PHE A 145 -10.62 -1.58 -3.86
N LEU A 146 -10.30 -2.24 -2.75
CA LEU A 146 -9.87 -1.58 -1.51
C LEU A 146 -8.52 -0.89 -1.67
N ALA A 147 -7.57 -1.49 -2.40
CA ALA A 147 -6.34 -0.82 -2.78
C ALA A 147 -6.60 0.43 -3.63
N THR A 148 -7.57 0.36 -4.56
CA THR A 148 -7.97 1.53 -5.35
C THR A 148 -8.54 2.64 -4.45
N LEU A 149 -9.44 2.30 -3.52
CA LEU A 149 -10.00 3.26 -2.56
C LEU A 149 -8.93 3.86 -1.64
N GLY A 150 -7.97 3.06 -1.19
CA GLY A 150 -6.83 3.51 -0.40
C GLY A 150 -6.01 4.55 -1.15
N ALA A 151 -5.67 4.26 -2.42
CA ALA A 151 -4.92 5.19 -3.26
C ALA A 151 -5.69 6.50 -3.51
N LEU A 152 -7.00 6.42 -3.79
CA LEU A 152 -7.86 7.61 -3.92
C LEU A 152 -7.87 8.44 -2.63
N ALA A 153 -8.12 7.81 -1.48
CA ALA A 153 -8.18 8.47 -0.19
C ALA A 153 -6.85 9.17 0.14
N ALA A 154 -5.71 8.52 -0.06
CA ALA A 154 -4.40 9.11 0.18
C ALA A 154 -4.19 10.38 -0.66
N GLN A 155 -4.52 10.32 -1.95
CA GLN A 155 -4.35 11.47 -2.84
C GLN A 155 -5.31 12.61 -2.53
N LEU A 156 -6.56 12.31 -2.17
CA LEU A 156 -7.56 13.34 -1.85
C LEU A 156 -7.28 14.02 -0.51
N PHE A 157 -6.91 13.26 0.52
CA PHE A 157 -6.77 13.78 1.89
C PHE A 157 -5.35 14.26 2.23
N LEU A 158 -4.31 13.65 1.65
CA LEU A 158 -2.92 13.93 2.05
C LEU A 158 -2.14 14.81 1.06
N ALA A 159 -2.60 14.99 -0.18
CA ALA A 159 -1.83 15.71 -1.20
C ALA A 159 -1.38 17.10 -0.74
N ARG A 160 -2.26 17.90 -0.11
CA ARG A 160 -1.91 19.25 0.37
C ARG A 160 -0.85 19.23 1.48
N ARG A 161 -0.96 18.28 2.42
CA ARG A 161 0.02 18.14 3.51
C ARG A 161 1.36 17.67 2.97
N HIS A 162 1.33 16.72 2.04
CA HIS A 162 2.52 16.18 1.38
C HIS A 162 3.24 17.25 0.56
N ASP A 163 2.52 18.06 -0.22
CA ASP A 163 3.08 19.20 -0.98
C ASP A 163 3.85 20.18 -0.08
N ARG A 164 3.29 20.51 1.09
CA ARG A 164 3.97 21.39 2.06
C ARG A 164 5.29 20.80 2.53
N GLN A 165 5.33 19.50 2.85
CA GLN A 165 6.57 18.85 3.28
C GLN A 165 7.59 18.76 2.13
N LEU A 166 7.14 18.46 0.91
CA LEU A 166 8.03 18.40 -0.26
C LEU A 166 8.68 19.75 -0.56
N ASN A 167 7.95 20.86 -0.38
CA ASN A 167 8.52 22.20 -0.56
C ASN A 167 9.64 22.51 0.44
N THR A 168 9.58 21.96 1.66
CA THR A 168 10.67 22.13 2.65
C THR A 168 11.92 21.30 2.35
N LEU A 169 11.79 20.25 1.53
CA LEU A 169 12.91 19.40 1.10
C LEU A 169 13.59 19.90 -0.18
N ARG A 170 13.02 20.87 -0.88
CA ARG A 170 13.62 21.47 -2.07
C ARG A 170 14.68 22.48 -1.64
N PRO A 171 15.92 22.41 -2.16
CA PRO A 171 16.90 23.45 -1.91
C PRO A 171 16.37 24.79 -2.46
N SER A 172 16.56 25.87 -1.68
CA SER A 172 16.19 27.24 -2.05
C SER A 172 16.81 27.59 -3.40
N GLY A 173 16.02 27.55 -4.48
CA GLY A 173 16.49 27.86 -5.84
C GLY A 173 15.94 26.97 -6.96
N ALA A 174 15.31 25.83 -6.67
CA ALA A 174 14.65 25.03 -7.71
C ALA A 174 13.34 25.71 -8.17
N ALA A 175 13.28 26.11 -9.45
CA ALA A 175 12.13 26.78 -10.05
C ALA A 175 10.81 26.02 -9.78
N GLN A 176 9.76 26.78 -9.48
CA GLN A 176 8.41 26.26 -9.29
C GLN A 176 7.84 25.86 -10.65
N GLY A 177 7.96 24.59 -11.01
CA GLY A 177 7.29 23.99 -12.17
C GLY A 177 6.36 22.87 -11.75
N LEU A 178 5.16 23.22 -11.27
CA LEU A 178 3.97 22.38 -11.29
C LEU A 178 2.72 23.26 -11.41
#